data_AF-A0A0F9RHF1-F1
#
_entry.id   AF-A0A0F9RHF1-F1
#
_cell.length_a   1.000
_cell.length_b   1.000
_cell.length_c   1.000
_cell.angle_alpha   90.00
_cell.angle_beta   90.00
_cell.angle_gamma   90.00
#
_symmetry.space_group_name_H-M   'P 1'
#
loop_
_entity.id
_entity.type
_entity.pdbx_description
1 polymer ?
#
loop_
_entity_poly.entity_id
_entity_poly.type
_entity_poly.pdbx_seq_one_letter_code
_entity_poly.pdbx_strand_id
1 'polypeptide(L)'
;MALISVEEIKSRIRTDLGDAPLGQIINEEEAEIVRRFGVHAEDGTVIETIDSEKECNVFLPRRIFSVSSVTEGDGITQTALAVADYRVWPNEGRLERIATLGITIEWQPHVVITYTPQDDKFERQRILLELCRISIERQVMKQETVGQQDYSYKSPDNWERERENVLSKLQHFLIIG
;
A
#
# COMPACT_ATOMS: atom_id res chain seq x y z
N MET A 1 -0.05 -12.95 -7.67
CA MET A 1 -0.12 -14.24 -6.93
C MET A 1 -0.13 -13.91 -5.44
N ALA A 2 -0.85 -14.67 -4.60
CA ALA A 2 -0.93 -14.33 -3.18
C ALA A 2 0.44 -14.36 -2.50
N LEU A 3 0.75 -13.33 -1.72
CA LEU A 3 2.02 -13.21 -1.00
C LEU A 3 2.20 -14.25 0.11
N ILE A 4 1.11 -14.81 0.62
CA ILE A 4 1.09 -15.84 1.64
C ILE A 4 0.14 -16.97 1.24
N SER A 5 0.53 -18.21 1.51
CA SER A 5 -0.29 -19.40 1.29
C SER A 5 -1.16 -19.75 2.49
N VAL A 6 -2.21 -20.55 2.26
CA VAL A 6 -3.08 -21.08 3.34
C VAL A 6 -2.27 -21.95 4.30
N GLU A 7 -1.35 -22.76 3.78
CA GLU A 7 -0.45 -23.62 4.56
C GLU A 7 0.44 -22.79 5.49
N GLU A 8 1.01 -21.69 4.98
CA GLU A 8 1.81 -20.77 5.80
C GLU A 8 0.98 -20.13 6.91
N ILE A 9 -0.27 -19.73 6.63
CA ILE A 9 -1.17 -19.21 7.66
C ILE A 9 -1.42 -20.27 8.74
N LYS A 10 -1.79 -21.49 8.36
CA LYS A 10 -2.06 -22.57 9.31
C LYS A 10 -0.85 -22.94 10.17
N SER A 11 0.37 -22.78 9.64
CA SER A 11 1.59 -23.02 10.39
C SER A 11 1.87 -21.98 11.48
N ARG A 12 1.31 -20.76 11.35
CA ARG A 12 1.59 -19.61 12.22
C ARG A 12 0.40 -19.22 13.10
N ILE A 13 -0.82 -19.45 12.64
CA ILE A 13 -2.07 -19.06 13.28
C ILE A 13 -2.89 -20.33 13.53
N ARG A 14 -3.22 -20.58 14.80
CA ARG A 14 -4.11 -21.67 15.16
C ARG A 14 -5.54 -21.28 14.78
N THR A 15 -6.16 -22.06 13.90
CA THR A 15 -7.52 -21.85 13.42
C THR A 15 -8.17 -23.19 13.08
N ASP A 16 -9.49 -23.26 13.22
CA ASP A 16 -10.35 -24.37 12.82
C ASP A 16 -10.96 -24.15 11.43
N LEU A 17 -10.71 -22.99 10.80
CA LEU A 17 -11.20 -22.69 9.46
C LEU A 17 -10.61 -23.63 8.41
N GLY A 18 -11.46 -24.05 7.48
CA GLY A 18 -11.05 -24.80 6.29
C GLY A 18 -10.24 -23.96 5.30
N ASP A 19 -9.64 -24.61 4.31
CA ASP A 19 -8.75 -23.93 3.35
C ASP A 19 -9.48 -22.87 2.50
N ALA A 20 -10.72 -23.14 2.09
CA ALA A 20 -11.49 -22.22 1.27
C ALA A 20 -11.83 -20.90 2.00
N PRO A 21 -12.38 -20.90 3.23
CA PRO A 21 -12.54 -19.67 4.02
C PRO A 21 -11.23 -18.91 4.27
N LEU A 22 -10.14 -19.61 4.57
CA LEU A 22 -8.83 -18.96 4.75
C LEU A 22 -8.32 -18.32 3.47
N GLY A 23 -8.48 -18.99 2.33
CA GLY A 23 -8.15 -18.44 1.02
C GLY A 23 -8.96 -17.18 0.70
N GLN A 24 -10.24 -17.12 1.09
CA GLN A 24 -11.06 -15.91 0.93
C GLN A 24 -10.53 -14.75 1.77
N ILE A 25 -10.23 -14.99 3.06
CA ILE A 25 -9.66 -13.97 3.95
C ILE A 25 -8.33 -13.45 3.38
N ILE A 26 -7.43 -14.33 2.94
CA ILE A 26 -6.15 -13.93 2.34
C ILE A 26 -6.38 -13.00 1.15
N ASN A 27 -7.26 -13.39 0.22
CA ASN A 27 -7.53 -12.62 -0.99
C ASN A 27 -8.17 -11.25 -0.69
N GLU A 28 -9.08 -11.19 0.29
CA GLU A 28 -9.73 -9.94 0.71
C GLU A 28 -8.71 -8.97 1.31
N GLU A 29 -7.86 -9.46 2.22
CA GLU A 29 -6.84 -8.62 2.88
C GLU A 29 -5.73 -8.20 1.91
N GLU A 30 -5.33 -9.08 1.00
CA GLU A 30 -4.35 -8.75 -0.03
C GLU A 30 -4.90 -7.72 -1.02
N ALA A 31 -6.16 -7.87 -1.46
CA ALA A 31 -6.81 -6.90 -2.32
C ALA A 31 -6.87 -5.51 -1.66
N GLU A 32 -7.04 -5.43 -0.34
CA GLU A 32 -7.01 -4.17 0.39
C GLU A 32 -5.62 -3.52 0.40
N ILE A 33 -4.56 -4.32 0.62
CA ILE A 33 -3.18 -3.84 0.52
C ILE A 33 -2.89 -3.32 -0.89
N VAL A 34 -3.27 -4.08 -1.91
CA VAL A 34 -3.05 -3.71 -3.32
C VAL A 34 -3.82 -2.43 -3.69
N ARG A 35 -5.07 -2.31 -3.22
CA ARG A 35 -5.91 -1.13 -3.44
C ARG A 35 -5.29 0.14 -2.86
N ARG A 36 -4.71 0.08 -1.65
CA ARG A 36 -4.17 1.25 -0.96
C ARG A 36 -2.72 1.58 -1.32
N PHE A 37 -1.89 0.55 -1.52
CA PHE A 37 -0.44 0.69 -1.61
C PHE A 37 0.12 0.21 -2.95
N GLY A 38 -0.75 -0.05 -3.93
CA GLY A 38 -0.38 -0.57 -5.24
C GLY A 38 -0.03 -2.06 -5.23
N VAL A 39 0.08 -2.63 -6.43
CA VAL A 39 0.44 -4.03 -6.67
C VAL A 39 1.78 -4.39 -6.03
N HIS A 40 1.93 -5.65 -5.63
CA HIS A 40 3.19 -6.18 -5.14
C HIS A 40 4.30 -5.98 -6.18
N ALA A 41 5.53 -5.73 -5.72
CA ALA A 41 6.65 -5.68 -6.66
C ALA A 41 6.87 -7.10 -7.19
N GLU A 42 6.36 -7.37 -8.38
CA GLU A 42 6.76 -8.52 -9.18
C GLU A 42 7.96 -8.07 -10.03
N ASP A 43 9.15 -7.92 -9.41
CA ASP A 43 10.45 -7.58 -10.04
C ASP A 43 10.42 -6.53 -11.18
N GLY A 44 9.44 -5.63 -11.16
CA GLY A 44 8.94 -4.99 -12.37
C GLY A 44 8.66 -3.51 -12.21
N THR A 45 8.66 -2.84 -13.36
CA THR A 45 8.39 -1.42 -13.44
C THR A 45 6.89 -1.14 -13.33
N VAL A 46 6.52 -0.16 -12.51
CA VAL A 46 5.15 0.32 -12.31
C VAL A 46 5.00 1.67 -13.02
N ILE A 47 3.82 1.91 -13.60
CA ILE A 47 3.44 3.18 -14.20
C ILE A 47 2.34 3.79 -13.33
N GLU A 48 2.59 4.99 -12.82
CA GLU A 48 1.63 5.76 -12.02
C GLU A 48 1.28 7.05 -12.76
N THR A 49 -0.01 7.34 -12.82
CA THR A 49 -0.51 8.63 -13.32
C THR A 49 -1.04 9.40 -12.13
N ILE A 50 -0.44 10.55 -11.86
CA ILE A 50 -0.75 11.41 -10.72
C ILE A 50 -1.34 12.72 -11.25
N ASP A 51 -2.47 13.13 -10.67
CA ASP A 51 -2.89 14.52 -10.72
C ASP A 51 -2.03 15.30 -9.72
N SER A 52 -1.18 16.18 -10.21
CA SER A 52 -0.25 16.93 -9.36
C SER A 52 -0.95 18.04 -8.58
N GLU A 53 -2.18 18.42 -8.97
CA GLU A 53 -2.86 19.60 -8.44
C GLU A 53 -2.03 20.89 -8.58
N LYS A 54 -1.03 20.90 -9.47
CA LYS A 54 0.01 21.94 -9.61
C LYS A 54 0.87 22.15 -8.36
N GLU A 55 1.02 21.12 -7.54
CA GLU A 55 2.00 21.13 -6.46
C GLU A 55 3.42 20.95 -7.01
N CYS A 56 4.43 21.29 -6.20
CA CYS A 56 5.83 21.05 -6.55
C CYS A 56 6.31 19.63 -6.22
N ASN A 57 5.50 18.88 -5.46
CA ASN A 57 5.79 17.53 -5.02
C ASN A 57 4.69 16.58 -5.46
N VAL A 58 5.08 15.43 -6.01
CA VAL A 58 4.18 14.30 -6.24
C VAL A 58 4.65 13.10 -5.45
N PHE A 59 3.70 12.29 -5.01
CA PHE A 59 3.92 11.20 -4.07
C PHE A 59 3.44 9.88 -4.67
N LEU A 60 4.35 8.92 -4.76
CA LEU A 60 4.08 7.58 -5.25
C LEU A 60 3.57 6.69 -4.10
N PRO A 61 2.72 5.69 -4.40
CA PRO A 61 2.23 4.75 -3.39
C PRO A 61 3.33 3.94 -2.71
N ARG A 62 4.52 3.83 -3.32
CA ARG A 62 5.63 3.01 -2.82
C ARG A 62 6.95 3.78 -2.86
N ARG A 63 7.87 3.35 -2.00
CA ARG A 63 9.27 3.81 -2.06
C ARG A 63 9.90 3.46 -3.39
N ILE A 64 10.80 4.32 -3.84
CA ILE A 64 11.39 4.24 -5.18
C ILE A 64 12.74 3.55 -5.07
N PHE A 65 12.96 2.50 -5.85
CA PHE A 65 14.30 1.95 -6.09
C PHE A 65 15.00 2.70 -7.23
N SER A 66 14.30 2.90 -8.34
CA SER A 66 14.78 3.68 -9.49
C SER A 66 13.63 4.28 -10.27
N VAL A 67 13.85 5.43 -10.91
CA VAL A 67 12.90 6.06 -11.84
C VAL A 67 13.40 5.83 -13.27
N SER A 68 12.54 5.27 -14.11
CA SER A 68 12.86 4.97 -15.52
C SER A 68 12.48 6.13 -16.44
N SER A 69 11.31 6.74 -16.24
CA SER A 69 10.88 7.91 -16.99
C SER A 69 9.88 8.74 -16.21
N VAL A 70 9.87 10.04 -16.50
CA VAL A 70 8.89 10.99 -16.01
C VAL A 70 8.39 11.80 -17.19
N THR A 71 7.09 11.87 -17.37
CA THR A 71 6.45 12.79 -18.29
C THR A 71 5.46 13.66 -17.55
N GLU A 72 5.27 14.89 -17.99
CA GLU A 72 4.26 15.79 -17.46
C GLU A 72 3.49 16.50 -18.58
N GLY A 73 2.24 16.89 -18.33
CA GLY A 73 1.45 17.66 -19.29
C GLY A 73 0.00 17.89 -18.88
N ASP A 74 -0.85 18.22 -19.87
CA ASP A 74 -2.25 18.61 -19.69
C ASP A 74 -3.24 17.45 -19.90
N GLY A 75 -2.72 16.22 -19.95
CA GLY A 75 -3.51 15.00 -20.20
C GLY A 75 -3.78 14.72 -21.68
N ILE A 76 -3.46 15.65 -22.58
CA ILE A 76 -3.55 15.49 -24.03
C ILE A 76 -2.14 15.42 -24.64
N THR A 77 -1.29 16.35 -24.23
CA THR A 77 0.13 16.41 -24.58
C THR A 77 0.96 16.03 -23.36
N GLN A 78 2.03 15.27 -23.58
CA GLN A 78 2.95 14.82 -22.54
C GLN A 78 4.38 15.13 -22.99
N THR A 79 5.15 15.75 -22.11
CA THR A 79 6.56 16.08 -22.36
C THR A 79 7.43 15.23 -21.44
N ALA A 80 8.42 14.54 -22.02
CA ALA A 80 9.40 13.81 -21.24
C ALA A 80 10.37 14.76 -20.55
N LEU A 81 10.61 14.53 -19.27
CA LEU A 81 11.54 15.31 -18.46
C LEU A 81 12.91 14.64 -18.40
N ALA A 82 13.96 15.46 -18.36
CA ALA A 82 15.30 14.98 -18.08
C ALA A 82 15.50 14.77 -16.57
N VAL A 83 16.49 13.97 -16.19
CA VAL A 83 16.84 13.75 -14.76
C VAL A 83 17.22 15.06 -14.04
N ALA A 84 17.64 16.10 -14.77
CA ALA A 84 17.94 17.41 -14.20
C ALA A 84 16.69 18.24 -13.84
N ASP A 85 15.51 17.84 -14.35
CA ASP A 85 14.25 18.56 -14.20
C ASP A 85 13.45 18.13 -12.95
N TYR A 86 13.94 17.15 -12.20
CA TYR A 86 13.31 16.68 -10.98
C TYR A 86 14.33 16.12 -9.99
N ARG A 87 13.95 16.11 -8.70
CA ARG A 87 14.68 15.43 -7.64
C ARG A 87 13.85 14.30 -7.08
N VAL A 88 14.49 13.14 -6.94
CA VAL A 88 13.87 11.95 -6.35
C VAL A 88 14.23 11.90 -4.87
N TRP A 89 13.25 11.62 -4.04
CA TRP A 89 13.37 11.34 -2.61
C TRP A 89 12.95 9.89 -2.37
N PRO A 90 13.88 8.92 -2.54
CA PRO A 90 13.52 7.51 -2.70
C PRO A 90 12.74 6.92 -1.52
N ASN A 91 13.12 7.30 -0.30
CA ASN A 91 12.52 6.79 0.93
C ASN A 91 11.13 7.35 1.24
N GLU A 92 10.80 8.51 0.66
CA GLU A 92 9.51 9.21 0.82
C GLU A 92 8.55 8.91 -0.34
N GLY A 93 9.00 8.15 -1.36
CA GLY A 93 8.26 7.97 -2.60
C GLY A 93 7.96 9.30 -3.32
N ARG A 94 8.74 10.35 -3.06
CA ARG A 94 8.44 11.72 -3.51
C ARG A 94 9.31 12.13 -4.70
N LEU A 95 8.70 12.79 -5.68
CA LEU A 95 9.42 13.52 -6.71
C LEU A 95 9.11 15.01 -6.58
N GLU A 96 10.17 15.81 -6.53
CA GLU A 96 10.12 17.28 -6.47
C GLU A 96 10.46 17.83 -7.86
N ARG A 97 9.61 18.71 -8.41
CA ARG A 97 9.87 19.33 -9.71
C ARG A 97 10.89 20.45 -9.56
N ILE A 98 11.89 20.46 -10.45
CA ILE A 98 13.00 21.41 -10.42
C ILE A 98 13.19 22.06 -11.78
N ALA A 99 13.22 23.39 -11.84
CA ALA A 99 13.59 24.15 -13.01
C ALA A 99 15.11 24.21 -13.21
N THR A 100 15.51 24.66 -14.40
CA THR A 100 16.89 25.08 -14.68
C THR A 100 17.41 25.99 -13.56
N LEU A 101 18.63 25.72 -13.08
CA LEU A 101 19.27 26.38 -11.92
C LEU A 101 18.87 25.86 -10.53
N GLY A 102 18.07 24.79 -10.44
CA GLY A 102 17.79 24.14 -9.14
C GLY A 102 16.66 24.77 -8.34
N ILE A 103 15.82 25.59 -8.99
CA ILE A 103 14.67 26.26 -8.37
C ILE A 103 13.47 25.30 -8.39
N THR A 104 12.81 25.10 -7.26
CA THR A 104 11.58 24.31 -7.18
C THR A 104 10.44 25.02 -7.93
N ILE A 105 9.74 24.29 -8.80
CA ILE A 105 8.56 24.80 -9.55
C ILE A 105 7.39 23.82 -9.43
N GLU A 106 6.23 24.20 -9.95
CA GLU A 106 5.04 23.35 -9.99
C GLU A 106 5.13 22.32 -11.13
N TRP A 107 4.60 21.12 -10.87
CA TRP A 107 4.36 20.12 -11.91
C TRP A 107 3.22 20.57 -12.85
N GLN A 108 3.22 20.08 -14.09
CA GLN A 108 2.00 20.13 -14.91
C GLN A 108 0.90 19.23 -14.32
N PRO A 109 -0.39 19.46 -14.64
CA PRO A 109 -1.51 18.76 -13.99
C PRO A 109 -1.41 17.23 -14.01
N HIS A 110 -0.99 16.64 -15.13
CA HIS A 110 -0.86 15.19 -15.24
C HIS A 110 0.58 14.76 -15.34
N VAL A 111 1.07 14.07 -14.31
CA VAL A 111 2.42 13.51 -14.24
C VAL A 111 2.33 12.00 -14.37
N VAL A 112 3.07 11.42 -15.33
CA VAL A 112 3.18 9.98 -15.50
C VAL A 112 4.60 9.56 -15.13
N ILE A 113 4.71 8.67 -14.15
CA ILE A 113 5.98 8.20 -13.60
C ILE A 113 6.08 6.71 -13.83
N THR A 114 7.13 6.30 -14.53
CA THR A 114 7.50 4.91 -14.68
C THR A 114 8.69 4.62 -13.77
N TYR A 115 8.52 3.78 -12.76
CA TYR A 115 9.54 3.54 -11.73
C TYR A 115 9.57 2.08 -11.28
N THR A 116 10.69 1.65 -10.71
CA THR A 116 10.82 0.38 -10.01
C THR A 116 10.63 0.64 -8.53
N PRO A 117 9.59 0.07 -7.89
CA PRO A 117 9.42 0.18 -6.45
C PRO A 117 10.54 -0.55 -5.68
N GLN A 118 10.84 -0.11 -4.47
CA GLN A 118 11.67 -0.88 -3.55
C GLN A 118 10.98 -2.21 -3.19
N ASP A 119 11.76 -3.29 -3.11
CA ASP A 119 11.26 -4.57 -2.62
C ASP A 119 10.88 -4.47 -1.13
N ASP A 120 9.59 -4.51 -0.87
CA ASP A 120 8.95 -4.50 0.45
C ASP A 120 8.15 -5.79 0.67
N LYS A 121 8.41 -6.85 -0.10
CA LYS A 121 7.62 -8.09 -0.11
C LYS A 121 7.52 -8.72 1.28
N PHE A 122 8.63 -8.79 2.01
CA PHE A 122 8.66 -9.33 3.37
C PHE A 122 7.83 -8.49 4.35
N GLU A 123 7.86 -7.17 4.23
CA GLU A 123 7.06 -6.27 5.06
C GLU A 123 5.57 -6.48 4.77
N ARG A 124 5.18 -6.49 3.49
CA ARG A 124 3.81 -6.75 3.06
C ARG A 124 3.31 -8.12 3.48
N GLN A 125 4.15 -9.17 3.40
CA GLN A 125 3.82 -10.51 3.90
C GLN A 125 3.55 -10.50 5.40
N ARG A 126 4.39 -9.82 6.19
CA ARG A 126 4.19 -9.69 7.64
C ARG A 126 2.88 -8.97 7.96
N ILE A 127 2.59 -7.90 7.24
CA ILE A 127 1.36 -7.10 7.42
C ILE A 127 0.12 -7.90 7.01
N LEU A 128 0.16 -8.60 5.88
CA LEU A 128 -0.92 -9.48 5.43
C LEU A 128 -1.22 -10.56 6.48
N LEU A 129 -0.19 -11.18 7.06
CA LEU A 129 -0.36 -12.15 8.14
C LEU A 129 -1.03 -11.53 9.38
N GLU A 130 -0.63 -10.33 9.79
CA GLU A 130 -1.26 -9.61 10.91
C GLU A 130 -2.74 -9.30 10.62
N LEU A 131 -3.07 -8.87 9.40
CA LEU A 131 -4.45 -8.60 8.99
C LEU A 131 -5.31 -9.88 8.95
N CYS A 132 -4.79 -10.97 8.39
CA CYS A 132 -5.48 -12.26 8.39
C CYS A 132 -5.74 -12.73 9.81
N ARG A 133 -4.78 -12.56 10.73
CA ARG A 133 -4.96 -12.89 12.15
C ARG A 133 -6.14 -12.13 12.76
N ILE A 134 -6.19 -10.80 12.57
CA ILE A 134 -7.28 -9.95 13.07
C ILE A 134 -8.63 -10.42 12.51
N SER A 135 -8.68 -10.72 11.21
CA SER A 135 -9.92 -11.15 10.56
C SER A 135 -10.41 -12.51 11.03
N ILE A 136 -9.50 -13.46 11.29
CA ILE A 136 -9.83 -14.77 11.88
C ILE A 136 -10.34 -14.60 13.31
N GLU A 137 -9.64 -13.84 14.16
CA GLU A 137 -10.03 -13.60 15.56
C GLU A 137 -11.43 -12.95 15.64
N ARG A 138 -11.72 -11.99 14.75
CA ARG A 138 -13.05 -11.36 14.63
C ARG A 138 -14.16 -12.36 14.27
N GLN A 139 -13.89 -13.30 13.37
CA GLN A 139 -14.89 -14.29 12.96
C GLN A 139 -15.21 -15.30 14.08
N VAL A 140 -14.19 -15.76 14.82
CA VAL A 140 -14.37 -16.68 15.96
C VAL A 140 -15.25 -16.04 17.04
N MET A 141 -14.97 -14.80 17.43
CA MET A 141 -15.75 -14.10 18.46
C MET A 141 -17.21 -13.85 18.04
N LYS A 142 -17.45 -13.58 16.75
CA LYS A 142 -18.81 -13.44 16.21
C LYS A 142 -19.60 -14.76 16.31
N GLN A 143 -18.94 -15.92 16.16
CA GLN A 143 -19.61 -17.22 16.30
C GLN A 143 -19.91 -17.54 17.77
N GLU A 144 -19.02 -17.24 18.71
CA GLU A 144 -19.27 -17.43 20.15
C GLU A 144 -20.44 -16.58 20.66
N THR A 145 -20.59 -15.35 20.16
CA THR A 145 -21.67 -14.43 20.54
C THR A 145 -23.07 -14.93 20.13
N VAL A 146 -23.17 -15.79 19.12
CA VAL A 146 -24.46 -16.34 18.65
C VAL A 146 -24.92 -17.53 19.52
N GLY A 147 -24.03 -18.10 20.36
CA GLY A 147 -24.28 -19.31 21.14
C GLY A 147 -24.69 -19.13 22.61
N GLN A 148 -24.67 -17.92 23.18
CA GLN A 148 -24.96 -17.69 24.60
C GLN A 148 -25.95 -16.54 24.81
N GLN A 149 -27.19 -16.90 25.13
CA GLN A 149 -28.06 -16.04 25.93
C GLN A 149 -27.37 -15.83 27.30
N ASP A 150 -27.25 -14.57 27.72
CA ASP A 150 -26.76 -14.08 29.04
C ASP A 150 -25.29 -13.68 29.25
N TYR A 151 -24.55 -13.27 28.21
CA TYR A 151 -23.37 -12.41 28.41
C TYR A 151 -23.34 -11.25 27.40
N SER A 152 -23.71 -10.04 27.85
CA SER A 152 -23.49 -8.82 27.05
C SER A 152 -22.02 -8.41 27.17
N TYR A 153 -21.16 -9.01 26.35
CA TYR A 153 -19.79 -8.54 26.17
C TYR A 153 -19.75 -7.61 24.96
N LYS A 154 -19.34 -6.36 25.15
CA LYS A 154 -19.18 -5.41 24.04
C LYS A 154 -18.08 -5.93 23.13
N SER A 155 -18.40 -6.17 21.86
CA SER A 155 -17.41 -6.32 20.79
C SER A 155 -16.32 -5.25 20.97
N PRO A 156 -15.03 -5.59 20.91
CA PRO A 156 -13.98 -4.57 20.97
C PRO A 156 -14.22 -3.56 19.84
N ASP A 157 -14.65 -2.35 20.17
CA ASP A 157 -14.89 -1.26 19.20
C ASP A 157 -13.60 -0.82 18.46
N ASN A 158 -12.46 -1.47 18.75
CA ASN A 158 -11.13 -1.11 18.27
C ASN A 158 -10.60 -1.95 17.11
N TRP A 159 -11.34 -2.92 16.55
CA TRP A 159 -10.82 -3.77 15.46
C TRP A 159 -10.41 -2.97 14.22
N GLU A 160 -11.26 -2.03 13.79
CA GLU A 160 -10.93 -1.18 12.64
C GLU A 160 -9.74 -0.27 12.92
N ARG A 161 -9.60 0.18 14.18
CA ARG A 161 -8.44 0.96 14.63
C ARG A 161 -7.15 0.12 14.61
N GLU A 162 -7.22 -1.14 15.04
CA GLU A 162 -6.09 -2.05 15.02
C GLU A 162 -5.68 -2.40 13.58
N ARG A 163 -6.66 -2.65 12.71
CA ARG A 163 -6.42 -2.83 11.26
C ARG A 163 -5.73 -1.62 10.65
N GLU A 164 -6.21 -0.41 10.95
CA GLU A 164 -5.58 0.81 10.45
C GLU A 164 -4.16 0.99 11.01
N ASN A 165 -3.91 0.68 12.28
CA ASN A 165 -2.57 0.69 12.86
C ASN A 165 -1.62 -0.32 12.21
N VAL A 166 -2.13 -1.46 11.74
CA VAL A 166 -1.35 -2.45 11.00
C VAL A 166 -1.06 -1.93 9.59
N LEU A 167 -2.07 -1.42 8.88
CA LEU A 167 -1.91 -0.87 7.52
C LEU A 167 -0.99 0.35 7.48
N SER A 168 -1.02 1.22 8.50
CA SER A 168 -0.17 2.41 8.57
C SER A 168 1.32 2.09 8.62
N LYS A 169 1.72 0.88 9.02
CA LYS A 169 3.12 0.43 8.96
C LYS A 169 3.66 0.31 7.53
N LEU A 170 2.79 0.24 6.51
CA LEU A 170 3.17 0.29 5.10
C LEU A 170 3.26 1.71 4.54
N GLN A 171 2.78 2.72 5.29
CA GLN A 171 2.95 4.11 4.88
C GLN A 171 4.42 4.49 5.00
N HIS A 172 4.95 5.08 3.92
CA HIS A 172 6.34 5.53 3.86
C HIS A 172 6.47 7.06 3.88
N PHE A 173 5.35 7.78 3.91
CA PHE A 173 5.35 9.23 4.05
C PHE A 173 5.90 9.62 5.41
N LEU A 174 7.10 10.19 5.43
CA LEU A 174 7.53 11.05 6.52
C LEU A 174 6.72 12.35 6.38
N ILE A 175 5.67 12.51 7.18
CA ILE A 175 5.09 13.83 7.42
C ILE A 175 6.16 14.61 8.19
N ILE A 176 7.05 15.28 7.47
CA ILE A 176 7.90 16.33 8.03
C ILE A 176 7.02 17.57 8.04
N GLY A 177 6.64 18.00 9.25
CA GLY A 177 5.78 19.17 9.47
C GLY A 177 6.39 20.50 9.08
#